data_AF-A0A3N0W3G1-F1
#
_entry.id   AF-A0A3N0W3G1-F1
#
_cell.length_a   1.000
_cell.length_b   1.000
_cell.length_c   1.000
_cell.angle_alpha   90.00
_cell.angle_beta   90.00
_cell.angle_gamma   90.00
#
_symmetry.space_group_name_H-M   'P 1'
#
loop_
_entity.id
_entity.type
_entity.pdbx_description
1 polymer ?
#
loop_
_entity_poly.entity_id
_entity_poly.type
_entity_poly.pdbx_seq_one_letter_code
_entity_poly.pdbx_strand_id
1 'polypeptide(L)'
;MDSQIRGTEGEEFVNQLAFSTFFKYWCYPSPKLENGNKKEICDLLIIFKDIAIIFSVKNYEFKGNHNRYFNNTISKATKQINGAYKTLFSSNEVRIKHPDKQFEEIFPKDSIKKTFRIIVNLGENVKFYPFSSITNNGDFITLFDRDSFETIIRELDTVPDFIDYIEKREKLFKDKFTIILPAEEDDFSVETQKEFFSITENSFDNNTKTVLLSGTEKDLLAHFFENKREFPDILNDETVNGFYLVIDNKWNEFISKKRFENKKEADKISYFVDGFVENELLINNIGQSGIAAEKKNIPHLV
;
A
#
# COMPACT_ATOMS: atom_id res chain seq x y z
N MET A 1 13.28 -20.43 14.43
CA MET A 1 12.00 -20.35 13.69
C MET A 1 12.31 -20.65 12.23
N ASP A 2 11.67 -21.66 11.67
CA ASP A 2 11.95 -22.14 10.31
C ASP A 2 11.65 -21.06 9.27
N SER A 3 12.50 -20.96 8.23
CA SER A 3 12.37 -19.95 7.17
C SER A 3 11.05 -20.05 6.41
N GLN A 4 10.47 -21.25 6.33
CA GLN A 4 9.19 -21.52 5.69
C GLN A 4 8.00 -20.96 6.51
N ILE A 5 8.08 -21.01 7.84
CA ILE A 5 7.05 -20.45 8.74
C ILE A 5 6.99 -18.93 8.58
N ARG A 6 8.15 -18.26 8.59
CA ARG A 6 8.23 -16.80 8.39
C ARG A 6 7.72 -16.36 7.01
N GLY A 7 7.99 -17.15 5.97
CA GLY A 7 7.44 -16.89 4.63
C GLY A 7 5.91 -16.92 4.63
N THR A 8 5.34 -17.99 5.17
CA THR A 8 3.89 -18.21 5.26
C THR A 8 3.19 -17.09 6.05
N GLU A 9 3.72 -16.70 7.22
CA GLU A 9 3.18 -15.60 8.03
C GLU A 9 3.16 -14.26 7.26
N GLY A 10 4.19 -14.02 6.44
CA GLY A 10 4.28 -12.80 5.65
C GLY A 10 3.27 -12.76 4.50
N GLU A 11 3.12 -13.86 3.79
CA GLU A 11 2.11 -14.03 2.74
C GLU A 11 0.70 -13.91 3.33
N GLU A 12 0.44 -14.54 4.48
CA GLU A 12 -0.82 -14.41 5.20
C GLU A 12 -1.14 -12.97 5.58
N PHE A 13 -0.17 -12.18 6.05
CA PHE A 13 -0.38 -10.76 6.37
C PHE A 13 -0.85 -9.96 5.14
N VAL A 14 -0.13 -10.07 4.02
CA VAL A 14 -0.49 -9.34 2.78
C VAL A 14 -1.81 -9.83 2.23
N ASN A 15 -2.04 -11.15 2.23
CA ASN A 15 -3.28 -11.75 1.77
C ASN A 15 -4.47 -11.32 2.65
N GLN A 16 -4.34 -11.31 3.98
CA GLN A 16 -5.39 -10.84 4.88
C GLN A 16 -5.69 -9.35 4.68
N LEU A 17 -4.66 -8.52 4.52
CA LEU A 17 -4.84 -7.09 4.29
C LEU A 17 -5.54 -6.81 2.96
N ALA A 18 -5.12 -7.46 1.87
CA ALA A 18 -5.76 -7.33 0.57
C ALA A 18 -7.15 -7.98 0.53
N PHE A 19 -7.40 -9.06 1.29
CA PHE A 19 -8.68 -9.77 1.26
C PHE A 19 -9.71 -9.19 2.24
N SER A 20 -9.28 -8.46 3.27
CA SER A 20 -10.16 -7.76 4.22
C SER A 20 -10.64 -6.40 3.70
N THR A 21 -10.02 -5.91 2.63
CA THR A 21 -10.41 -4.67 1.94
C THR A 21 -11.34 -4.98 0.76
N PHE A 22 -11.91 -3.95 0.16
CA PHE A 22 -12.74 -4.00 -1.06
C PHE A 22 -12.11 -4.84 -2.20
N PHE A 23 -10.79 -5.04 -2.22
CA PHE A 23 -10.10 -5.86 -3.21
C PHE A 23 -10.55 -7.32 -3.21
N LYS A 24 -11.22 -7.78 -2.14
CA LYS A 24 -11.66 -9.17 -1.94
C LYS A 24 -12.16 -9.86 -3.20
N TYR A 25 -13.02 -9.21 -4.00
CA TYR A 25 -13.63 -9.82 -5.20
C TYR A 25 -12.69 -10.00 -6.40
N TRP A 26 -11.58 -9.29 -6.40
CA TRP A 26 -10.57 -9.26 -7.48
C TRP A 26 -9.25 -9.93 -7.06
N CYS A 27 -9.12 -10.29 -5.78
CA CYS A 27 -7.96 -10.91 -5.19
C CYS A 27 -7.98 -12.43 -5.34
N TYR A 28 -6.87 -12.96 -5.81
CA TYR A 28 -6.54 -14.36 -5.78
C TYR A 28 -5.30 -14.48 -4.88
N PRO A 29 -5.47 -14.80 -3.59
CA PRO A 29 -4.36 -15.12 -2.68
C PRO A 29 -3.68 -16.42 -3.11
N SER A 30 -2.35 -16.42 -3.23
CA SER A 30 -1.52 -17.59 -3.58
C SER A 30 -2.13 -18.49 -4.69
N PRO A 31 -2.52 -17.95 -5.86
CA PRO A 31 -3.20 -18.69 -6.90
C PRO A 31 -2.33 -19.82 -7.42
N LYS A 32 -2.94 -20.98 -7.66
CA LYS A 32 -2.28 -22.14 -8.22
C LYS A 32 -2.63 -22.30 -9.69
N LEU A 33 -1.72 -22.91 -10.44
CA LEU A 33 -2.01 -23.36 -11.81
C LEU A 33 -2.91 -24.59 -11.74
N GLU A 34 -4.23 -24.36 -11.74
CA GLU A 34 -5.22 -25.39 -11.42
C GLU A 34 -5.27 -26.49 -12.49
N ASN A 35 -5.12 -26.14 -13.76
CA ASN A 35 -5.06 -27.09 -14.87
C ASN A 35 -3.64 -27.60 -15.16
N GLY A 36 -2.72 -27.52 -14.19
CA GLY A 36 -1.33 -27.96 -14.32
C GLY A 36 -0.82 -28.69 -13.09
N ASN A 37 0.41 -28.40 -12.69
CA ASN A 37 1.09 -29.06 -11.56
C ASN A 37 0.62 -28.57 -10.18
N LYS A 38 -0.46 -27.78 -10.11
CA LYS A 38 -0.98 -27.15 -8.89
C LYS A 38 0.06 -26.33 -8.10
N LYS A 39 1.17 -25.93 -8.74
CA LYS A 39 2.13 -25.01 -8.11
C LYS A 39 1.54 -23.63 -8.04
N GLU A 40 1.90 -22.93 -6.96
CA GLU A 40 1.63 -21.52 -6.79
C GLU A 40 2.30 -20.70 -7.89
N ILE A 41 1.56 -19.73 -8.43
CA ILE A 41 1.98 -18.85 -9.50
C ILE A 41 2.72 -17.63 -8.90
N CYS A 42 2.12 -17.01 -7.88
CA CYS A 42 2.66 -15.87 -7.14
C CYS A 42 1.94 -15.74 -5.79
N ASP A 43 2.44 -14.87 -4.93
CA ASP A 43 1.99 -14.76 -3.53
C ASP A 43 0.60 -14.09 -3.43
N LEU A 44 0.31 -13.13 -4.33
CA LEU A 44 -1.02 -12.52 -4.52
C LEU A 44 -1.18 -12.06 -5.98
N LEU A 45 -2.35 -12.28 -6.56
CA LEU A 45 -2.74 -11.79 -7.87
C LEU A 45 -4.02 -10.96 -7.75
N ILE A 46 -4.05 -9.77 -8.34
CA ILE A 46 -5.27 -8.96 -8.46
C ILE A 46 -5.61 -8.82 -9.94
N ILE A 47 -6.87 -9.06 -10.31
CA ILE A 47 -7.36 -8.90 -11.68
C ILE A 47 -8.52 -7.91 -11.67
N PHE A 48 -8.32 -6.74 -12.28
CA PHE A 48 -9.33 -5.69 -12.34
C PHE A 48 -9.43 -5.11 -13.75
N LYS A 49 -10.57 -5.33 -14.42
CA LYS A 49 -10.78 -4.93 -15.82
C LYS A 49 -9.69 -5.50 -16.74
N ASP A 50 -8.92 -4.65 -17.40
CA ASP A 50 -7.79 -4.98 -18.27
C ASP A 50 -6.43 -4.86 -17.57
N ILE A 51 -6.42 -4.88 -16.24
CA ILE A 51 -5.22 -4.77 -15.40
C ILE A 51 -5.01 -6.04 -14.58
N ALA A 52 -3.77 -6.53 -14.58
CA ALA A 52 -3.29 -7.55 -13.65
C ALA A 52 -2.22 -6.97 -12.72
N ILE A 53 -2.23 -7.34 -11.44
CA ILE A 53 -1.21 -6.95 -10.47
C ILE A 53 -0.62 -8.22 -9.86
N ILE A 54 0.68 -8.43 -10.05
CA ILE A 54 1.41 -9.61 -9.57
C ILE A 54 2.26 -9.18 -8.37
N PHE A 55 2.01 -9.79 -7.22
CA PHE A 55 2.76 -9.54 -6.00
C PHE A 55 3.80 -10.63 -5.73
N SER A 56 4.92 -10.22 -5.12
CA SER A 56 5.72 -11.13 -4.32
C SER A 56 6.05 -10.53 -2.95
N VAL A 57 5.88 -11.32 -1.90
CA VAL A 57 6.09 -10.93 -0.51
C VAL A 57 7.41 -11.52 -0.02
N LYS A 58 8.15 -10.74 0.77
CA LYS A 58 9.46 -11.14 1.30
C LYS A 58 9.56 -10.82 2.78
N ASN A 59 9.44 -11.85 3.60
CA ASN A 59 9.70 -11.77 5.04
C ASN A 59 11.15 -12.16 5.36
N TYR A 60 12.10 -11.29 4.99
CA TYR A 60 13.50 -11.47 5.34
C TYR A 60 13.87 -10.47 6.44
N GLU A 61 14.52 -10.94 7.50
CA GLU A 61 14.98 -10.10 8.60
C GLU A 61 16.21 -9.28 8.16
N PHE A 62 16.21 -7.98 8.43
CA PHE A 62 17.38 -7.15 8.21
C PHE A 62 18.42 -7.37 9.31
N LYS A 63 19.64 -7.70 8.91
CA LYS A 63 20.75 -8.06 9.82
C LYS A 63 21.95 -7.13 9.66
N GLY A 64 21.70 -5.86 9.36
CA GLY A 64 22.74 -4.83 9.24
C GLY A 64 23.57 -4.87 7.95
N ASN A 65 23.11 -5.58 6.91
CA ASN A 65 23.80 -5.60 5.62
C ASN A 65 22.79 -5.45 4.46
N HIS A 66 22.77 -4.26 3.85
CA HIS A 66 21.81 -3.87 2.83
C HIS A 66 22.00 -4.67 1.54
N ASN A 67 23.24 -4.89 1.11
CA ASN A 67 23.55 -5.67 -0.09
C ASN A 67 22.98 -7.10 -0.02
N ARG A 68 23.19 -7.79 1.11
CA ARG A 68 22.62 -9.13 1.34
C ARG A 68 21.11 -9.09 1.45
N TYR A 69 20.57 -8.08 2.13
CA TYR A 69 19.14 -7.91 2.28
C TYR A 69 18.46 -7.75 0.92
N PHE A 70 18.87 -6.76 0.12
CA PHE A 70 18.32 -6.49 -1.22
C PHE A 70 18.50 -7.67 -2.19
N ASN A 71 19.61 -8.39 -2.13
CA ASN A 71 19.75 -9.61 -2.93
C ASN A 71 18.72 -10.69 -2.56
N ASN A 72 18.33 -10.79 -1.28
CA ASN A 72 17.36 -11.77 -0.83
C ASN A 72 15.91 -11.30 -1.03
N THR A 73 15.65 -10.00 -0.93
CA THR A 73 14.29 -9.45 -0.98
C THR A 73 13.91 -8.93 -2.37
N ILE A 74 14.85 -8.40 -3.14
CA ILE A 74 14.57 -7.83 -4.47
C ILE A 74 14.93 -8.82 -5.56
N SER A 75 16.20 -9.25 -5.65
CA SER A 75 16.66 -10.10 -6.77
C SER A 75 15.91 -11.43 -6.86
N LYS A 76 15.55 -12.04 -5.73
CA LYS A 76 14.72 -13.26 -5.69
C LYS A 76 13.27 -13.00 -6.08
N ALA A 77 12.66 -11.93 -5.54
CA ALA A 77 11.28 -11.57 -5.85
C ALA A 77 11.11 -11.20 -7.33
N THR A 78 12.05 -10.48 -7.92
CA THR A 78 12.07 -10.18 -9.36
C THR A 78 12.03 -11.45 -10.21
N LYS A 79 12.78 -12.50 -9.83
CA LYS A 79 12.74 -13.80 -10.52
C LYS A 79 11.39 -14.49 -10.38
N GLN A 80 10.78 -14.46 -9.18
CA GLN A 80 9.47 -15.05 -8.94
C GLN A 80 8.37 -14.33 -9.73
N ILE A 81 8.35 -12.99 -9.71
CA ILE A 81 7.43 -12.18 -10.50
C ILE A 81 7.56 -12.47 -11.99
N ASN A 82 8.79 -12.58 -12.52
CA ASN A 82 8.98 -12.93 -13.92
C ASN A 82 8.52 -14.36 -14.24
N GLY A 83 8.71 -15.30 -13.31
CA GLY A 83 8.17 -16.66 -13.42
C GLY A 83 6.64 -16.68 -13.46
N ALA A 84 6.00 -15.95 -12.54
CA ALA A 84 4.55 -15.77 -12.48
C ALA A 84 4.00 -15.19 -13.80
N TYR A 85 4.61 -14.10 -14.28
CA TYR A 85 4.24 -13.47 -15.54
C TYR A 85 4.32 -14.47 -16.71
N LYS A 86 5.44 -15.20 -16.84
CA LYS A 86 5.60 -16.21 -17.90
C LYS A 86 4.56 -17.33 -17.82
N THR A 87 4.17 -17.75 -16.63
CA THR A 87 3.10 -18.74 -16.46
C THR A 87 1.76 -18.17 -16.92
N LEU A 88 1.36 -17.01 -16.39
CA LEU A 88 0.07 -16.35 -16.66
C LEU A 88 -0.12 -16.01 -18.15
N PHE A 89 0.93 -15.50 -18.80
CA PHE A 89 0.91 -15.07 -20.20
C PHE A 89 1.50 -16.11 -21.16
N SER A 90 1.56 -17.38 -20.75
CA SER A 90 1.97 -18.46 -21.65
C SER A 90 0.95 -18.68 -22.77
N SER A 91 1.33 -19.44 -23.81
CA SER A 91 0.40 -19.84 -24.88
C SER A 91 -0.73 -20.74 -24.37
N ASN A 92 -0.49 -21.51 -23.31
CA ASN A 92 -1.45 -22.44 -22.75
C ASN A 92 -2.61 -21.72 -22.03
N GLU A 93 -3.76 -22.37 -21.92
CA GLU A 93 -4.82 -21.93 -21.01
C GLU A 93 -4.32 -22.00 -19.57
N VAL A 94 -4.59 -20.97 -18.77
CA VAL A 94 -4.23 -20.92 -17.35
C VAL A 94 -5.52 -20.85 -16.55
N ARG A 95 -5.77 -21.84 -15.71
CA ARG A 95 -6.90 -21.84 -14.78
C ARG A 95 -6.43 -21.47 -13.38
N ILE A 96 -7.14 -20.53 -12.77
CA ILE A 96 -6.94 -20.04 -11.40
C ILE A 96 -8.25 -20.14 -10.63
N LYS A 97 -8.18 -20.18 -9.31
CA LYS A 97 -9.37 -20.29 -8.46
C LYS A 97 -9.42 -19.18 -7.43
N HIS A 98 -10.52 -18.42 -7.43
CA HIS A 98 -10.79 -17.47 -6.37
C HIS A 98 -11.27 -18.22 -5.11
N PRO A 99 -10.81 -17.88 -3.89
CA PRO A 99 -11.17 -18.61 -2.66
C PRO A 99 -12.68 -18.73 -2.42
N ASP A 100 -13.42 -17.65 -2.67
CA ASP A 100 -14.88 -17.62 -2.46
C ASP A 100 -15.70 -18.19 -3.64
N LYS A 101 -15.06 -18.61 -4.74
CA LYS A 101 -15.78 -19.16 -5.91
C LYS A 101 -15.66 -20.68 -5.94
N GLN A 102 -16.77 -21.33 -6.28
CA GLN A 102 -16.81 -22.79 -6.37
C GLN A 102 -15.99 -23.32 -7.56
N PHE A 103 -15.98 -22.58 -8.66
CA PHE A 103 -15.38 -23.01 -9.93
C PHE A 103 -14.05 -22.30 -10.21
N GLU A 104 -13.21 -22.99 -10.96
CA GLU A 104 -12.00 -22.42 -11.56
C GLU A 104 -12.38 -21.44 -12.68
N GLU A 105 -11.57 -20.41 -12.85
CA GLU A 105 -11.72 -19.37 -13.87
C GLU A 105 -10.52 -19.40 -14.80
N ILE A 106 -10.74 -19.07 -16.07
CA ILE A 106 -9.65 -18.89 -17.03
C ILE A 106 -9.04 -17.51 -16.79
N PHE A 107 -7.72 -17.46 -16.57
CA PHE A 107 -7.00 -16.19 -16.50
C PHE A 107 -7.14 -15.44 -17.83
N PRO A 108 -7.67 -14.20 -17.83
CA PRO A 108 -8.10 -13.52 -19.06
C PRO A 108 -6.94 -12.81 -19.76
N LYS A 109 -5.87 -13.55 -20.10
CA LYS A 109 -4.61 -12.99 -20.63
C LYS A 109 -4.79 -12.06 -21.84
N ASP A 110 -5.73 -12.37 -22.73
CA ASP A 110 -5.96 -11.59 -23.96
C ASP A 110 -6.65 -10.25 -23.71
N SER A 111 -7.32 -10.08 -22.56
CA SER A 111 -7.94 -8.80 -22.19
C SER A 111 -7.02 -7.91 -21.35
N ILE A 112 -5.91 -8.43 -20.82
CA ILE A 112 -4.99 -7.64 -19.99
C ILE A 112 -4.12 -6.75 -20.87
N LYS A 113 -4.22 -5.43 -20.66
CA LYS A 113 -3.42 -4.42 -21.34
C LYS A 113 -2.26 -3.90 -20.50
N LYS A 114 -2.36 -4.01 -19.17
CA LYS A 114 -1.35 -3.52 -18.24
C LYS A 114 -1.11 -4.51 -17.12
N THR A 115 0.16 -4.76 -16.82
CA THR A 115 0.57 -5.60 -15.70
C THR A 115 1.46 -4.80 -14.75
N PHE A 116 0.99 -4.61 -13.53
CA PHE A 116 1.80 -4.07 -12.44
C PHE A 116 2.50 -5.20 -11.69
N ARG A 117 3.71 -4.92 -11.19
CA ARG A 117 4.55 -5.86 -10.46
C ARG A 117 4.91 -5.21 -9.14
N ILE A 118 4.62 -5.89 -8.04
CA ILE A 118 4.80 -5.31 -6.71
C ILE A 118 5.58 -6.29 -5.84
N ILE A 119 6.60 -5.79 -5.14
CA ILE A 119 7.27 -6.52 -4.09
C ILE A 119 6.95 -5.85 -2.77
N VAL A 120 6.54 -6.64 -1.78
CA VAL A 120 6.30 -6.18 -0.41
C VAL A 120 7.35 -6.78 0.51
N ASN A 121 8.22 -5.95 1.06
CA ASN A 121 9.28 -6.35 1.98
C ASN A 121 8.81 -6.15 3.42
N LEU A 122 8.74 -7.24 4.18
CA LEU A 122 8.23 -7.23 5.56
C LEU A 122 9.32 -7.10 6.61
N GLY A 123 10.59 -7.08 6.19
CA GLY A 123 11.71 -6.89 7.11
C GLY A 123 11.72 -5.47 7.66
N GLU A 124 11.91 -5.35 8.97
CA GLU A 124 11.94 -4.07 9.69
C GLU A 124 13.39 -3.58 9.88
N ASN A 125 13.55 -2.33 10.32
CA ASN A 125 14.83 -1.69 10.66
C ASN A 125 15.83 -1.52 9.50
N VAL A 126 15.38 -1.60 8.25
CA VAL A 126 16.20 -1.27 7.08
C VAL A 126 16.42 0.25 7.06
N LYS A 127 17.68 0.70 6.91
CA LYS A 127 18.04 2.12 7.06
C LYS A 127 17.77 2.96 5.82
N PHE A 128 17.79 2.34 4.65
CA PHE A 128 17.35 2.91 3.38
C PHE A 128 16.91 1.78 2.46
N TYR A 129 16.10 2.07 1.45
CA TYR A 129 15.70 1.05 0.49
C TYR A 129 15.39 1.64 -0.90
N PRO A 130 15.62 0.89 -1.98
CA PRO A 130 15.20 1.32 -3.30
C PRO A 130 13.67 1.37 -3.38
N PHE A 131 13.17 2.41 -4.03
CA PHE A 131 11.75 2.65 -4.27
C PHE A 131 11.17 1.72 -5.33
N SER A 132 12.01 1.26 -6.25
CA SER A 132 11.62 0.42 -7.38
C SER A 132 12.75 -0.52 -7.78
N SER A 133 12.40 -1.51 -8.59
CA SER A 133 13.34 -2.33 -9.33
C SER A 133 12.87 -2.46 -10.78
N ILE A 134 13.72 -2.99 -11.65
CA ILE A 134 13.41 -3.20 -13.06
C ILE A 134 13.72 -4.66 -13.41
N THR A 135 12.85 -5.30 -14.18
CA THR A 135 13.14 -6.64 -14.73
C THR A 135 14.24 -6.55 -15.79
N ASN A 136 14.84 -7.68 -16.16
CA ASN A 136 15.79 -7.73 -17.29
C ASN A 136 15.19 -7.23 -18.62
N ASN A 137 13.85 -7.18 -18.73
CA ASN A 137 13.14 -6.71 -19.92
C ASN A 137 12.75 -5.23 -19.84
N GLY A 138 13.15 -4.50 -18.79
CA GLY A 138 12.79 -3.08 -18.62
C GLY A 138 11.42 -2.85 -17.98
N ASP A 139 10.78 -3.88 -17.43
CA ASP A 139 9.50 -3.71 -16.74
C ASP A 139 9.70 -3.14 -15.33
N PHE A 140 8.90 -2.15 -14.96
CA PHE A 140 8.94 -1.54 -13.63
C PHE A 140 8.37 -2.48 -12.56
N ILE A 141 8.99 -2.47 -11.39
CA ILE A 141 8.55 -3.17 -10.20
C ILE A 141 8.49 -2.17 -9.05
N THR A 142 7.30 -2.01 -8.47
CA THR A 142 7.09 -1.21 -7.27
C THR A 142 7.58 -1.97 -6.03
N LEU A 143 8.37 -1.31 -5.18
CA LEU A 143 8.80 -1.84 -3.89
C LEU A 143 8.08 -1.10 -2.77
N PHE A 144 7.42 -1.83 -1.88
CA PHE A 144 6.86 -1.29 -0.64
C PHE A 144 7.50 -1.97 0.57
N ASP A 145 7.73 -1.20 1.64
CA ASP A 145 7.90 -1.77 2.98
C ASP A 145 6.54 -2.13 3.60
N ARG A 146 6.57 -2.85 4.73
CA ARG A 146 5.38 -3.33 5.44
C ARG A 146 4.40 -2.21 5.81
N ASP A 147 4.90 -1.19 6.48
CA ASP A 147 4.09 -0.15 7.12
C ASP A 147 3.50 0.80 6.06
N SER A 148 4.31 1.12 5.04
CA SER A 148 3.86 1.87 3.87
C SER A 148 2.79 1.11 3.09
N PHE A 149 2.98 -0.19 2.82
CA PHE A 149 1.97 -0.99 2.12
C PHE A 149 0.67 -1.09 2.91
N GLU A 150 0.75 -1.31 4.23
CA GLU A 150 -0.42 -1.34 5.11
C GLU A 150 -1.20 -0.04 5.06
N THR A 151 -0.50 1.08 5.20
CA THR A 151 -1.10 2.42 5.14
C THR A 151 -1.75 2.68 3.79
N ILE A 152 -1.06 2.38 2.69
CA ILE A 152 -1.56 2.59 1.33
C ILE A 152 -2.84 1.79 1.07
N ILE A 153 -2.87 0.50 1.42
CA ILE A 153 -4.05 -0.36 1.18
C ILE A 153 -5.23 0.06 2.06
N ARG A 154 -4.99 0.57 3.27
CA ARG A 154 -6.04 1.09 4.16
C ARG A 154 -6.63 2.41 3.68
N GLU A 155 -5.82 3.29 3.11
CA GLU A 155 -6.23 4.66 2.79
C GLU A 155 -6.64 4.82 1.32
N LEU A 156 -6.09 4.01 0.41
CA LEU A 156 -6.58 3.86 -0.96
C LEU A 156 -7.57 2.70 -1.01
N ASP A 157 -8.72 2.93 -0.37
CA ASP A 157 -9.75 1.93 -0.10
C ASP A 157 -10.64 1.59 -1.33
N THR A 158 -10.17 1.84 -2.55
CA THR A 158 -10.76 1.31 -3.79
C THR A 158 -9.71 0.86 -4.81
N VAL A 159 -10.06 -0.10 -5.69
CA VAL A 159 -9.10 -0.68 -6.66
C VAL A 159 -8.65 0.41 -7.63
N PRO A 160 -9.56 1.26 -8.15
CA PRO A 160 -9.16 2.39 -8.96
C PRO A 160 -8.21 3.36 -8.26
N ASP A 161 -8.40 3.64 -6.96
CA ASP A 161 -7.53 4.57 -6.23
C ASP A 161 -6.12 4.02 -6.04
N PHE A 162 -6.01 2.74 -5.70
CA PHE A 162 -4.70 2.09 -5.62
C PHE A 162 -4.01 2.03 -6.99
N ILE A 163 -4.76 1.70 -8.05
CA ILE A 163 -4.24 1.68 -9.42
C ILE A 163 -3.76 3.08 -9.85
N ASP A 164 -4.53 4.13 -9.58
CA ASP A 164 -4.16 5.52 -9.87
C ASP A 164 -2.82 5.89 -9.21
N TYR A 165 -2.65 5.55 -7.93
CA TYR A 165 -1.41 5.78 -7.20
C TYR A 165 -0.21 5.05 -7.83
N ILE A 166 -0.32 3.73 -8.04
CA ILE A 166 0.81 2.94 -8.57
C ILE A 166 1.10 3.24 -10.04
N GLU A 167 0.10 3.66 -10.83
CA GLU A 167 0.28 4.06 -12.22
C GLU A 167 1.04 5.38 -12.32
N LYS A 168 0.64 6.39 -11.54
CA LYS A 168 1.39 7.66 -11.45
C LYS A 168 2.79 7.44 -10.89
N ARG A 169 2.94 6.50 -9.95
CA ARG A 169 4.23 6.11 -9.37
C ARG A 169 5.15 5.53 -10.45
N GLU A 170 4.66 4.56 -11.21
CA GLU A 170 5.43 4.01 -12.33
C GLU A 170 5.77 5.08 -13.36
N LYS A 171 4.79 5.90 -13.78
CA LYS A 171 5.01 6.95 -14.78
C LYS A 171 6.11 7.93 -14.38
N LEU A 172 6.14 8.34 -13.11
CA LEU A 172 7.12 9.32 -12.63
C LEU A 172 8.51 8.70 -12.39
N PHE A 173 8.57 7.48 -11.84
CA PHE A 173 9.81 6.93 -11.30
C PHE A 173 10.46 5.85 -12.16
N LYS A 174 9.84 5.40 -13.27
CA LYS A 174 10.35 4.30 -14.09
C LYS A 174 11.78 4.52 -14.61
N ASP A 175 12.10 5.74 -15.01
CA ASP A 175 13.39 6.09 -15.60
C ASP A 175 14.32 6.77 -14.58
N LYS A 176 14.03 6.61 -13.28
CA LYS A 176 14.77 7.23 -12.18
C LYS A 176 15.28 6.18 -11.21
N PHE A 177 16.51 6.35 -10.74
CA PHE A 177 17.03 5.58 -9.61
C PHE A 177 16.60 6.28 -8.31
N THR A 178 15.65 5.68 -7.59
CA THR A 178 15.03 6.33 -6.42
C THR A 178 15.30 5.53 -5.15
N ILE A 179 15.79 6.19 -4.10
CA ILE A 179 16.01 5.62 -2.77
C ILE A 179 15.15 6.36 -1.74
N ILE A 180 14.49 5.60 -0.86
CA ILE A 180 13.85 6.10 0.35
C ILE A 180 14.84 6.04 1.52
N LEU A 181 14.89 7.12 2.30
CA LEU A 181 15.67 7.29 3.52
C LEU A 181 14.69 7.51 4.69
N PRO A 182 14.13 6.43 5.28
CA PRO A 182 13.14 6.53 6.35
C PRO A 182 13.74 6.85 7.72
N ALA A 183 15.06 6.78 7.85
CA ALA A 183 15.80 7.05 9.08
C ALA A 183 16.57 8.36 8.93
N GLU A 184 16.75 9.09 10.03
CA GLU A 184 17.55 10.32 10.02
C GLU A 184 19.02 10.01 9.70
N GLU A 185 19.74 10.94 9.07
CA GLU A 185 21.13 10.74 8.63
C GLU A 185 22.07 10.36 9.79
N ASP A 186 21.77 10.81 11.02
CA ASP A 186 22.50 10.48 12.24
C ASP A 186 22.40 9.00 12.65
N ASP A 187 21.46 8.24 12.08
CA ASP A 187 21.30 6.81 12.35
C ASP A 187 22.28 5.91 11.57
N PHE A 188 23.05 6.47 10.63
CA PHE A 188 23.88 5.67 9.73
C PHE A 188 25.27 5.42 10.34
N SER A 189 25.54 4.17 10.72
CA SER A 189 26.90 3.74 11.06
C SER A 189 27.85 3.93 9.86
N VAL A 190 29.17 3.98 10.11
CA VAL A 190 30.18 4.10 9.03
C VAL A 190 30.03 2.99 7.99
N GLU A 191 29.68 1.77 8.41
CA GLU A 191 29.40 0.64 7.52
C GLU A 191 28.15 0.88 6.68
N THR A 192 27.09 1.40 7.30
CA THR A 192 25.83 1.75 6.60
C THR A 192 26.07 2.84 5.55
N GLN A 193 26.86 3.86 5.87
CA GLN A 193 27.25 4.92 4.93
C GLN A 193 28.01 4.34 3.74
N LYS A 194 28.98 3.44 3.98
CA LYS A 194 29.71 2.76 2.90
C LYS A 194 28.80 1.93 2.01
N GLU A 195 27.85 1.21 2.60
CA GLU A 195 26.86 0.43 1.83
C GLU A 195 25.98 1.35 0.98
N PHE A 196 25.47 2.44 1.55
CA PHE A 196 24.68 3.46 0.83
C PHE A 196 25.44 4.03 -0.37
N PHE A 197 26.69 4.47 -0.16
CA PHE A 197 27.52 4.97 -1.25
C PHE A 197 27.78 3.89 -2.31
N SER A 198 28.11 2.66 -1.94
CA SER A 198 28.35 1.59 -2.95
C SER A 198 27.10 1.28 -3.80
N ILE A 199 25.91 1.42 -3.21
CA ILE A 199 24.64 1.13 -3.90
C ILE A 199 24.25 2.29 -4.83
N THR A 200 24.55 3.52 -4.41
CA THR A 200 24.22 4.73 -5.17
C THR A 200 25.29 5.11 -6.20
N GLU A 201 26.55 4.70 -6.04
CA GLU A 201 27.68 5.01 -6.94
C GLU A 201 27.35 4.71 -8.41
N ASN A 202 26.85 3.51 -8.69
CA ASN A 202 26.48 3.09 -10.06
C ASN A 202 25.34 3.92 -10.67
N SER A 203 24.53 4.61 -9.87
CA SER A 203 23.43 5.43 -10.37
C SER A 203 23.91 6.80 -10.87
N PHE A 204 24.95 7.36 -10.25
CA PHE A 204 25.51 8.66 -10.62
C PHE A 204 26.33 8.61 -11.92
N ASP A 205 26.91 7.46 -12.24
CA ASP A 205 27.79 7.29 -13.41
C ASP A 205 27.03 7.10 -14.74
N ASN A 206 25.78 6.66 -14.70
CA ASN A 206 25.03 6.21 -15.89
C ASN A 206 24.12 7.28 -16.52
N ASN A 207 24.26 8.56 -16.14
CA ASN A 207 23.35 9.65 -16.55
C ASN A 207 21.87 9.37 -16.22
N THR A 208 21.61 8.45 -15.28
CA THR A 208 20.30 8.13 -14.75
C THR A 208 19.92 9.20 -13.74
N LYS A 209 18.69 9.71 -13.80
CA LYS A 209 18.22 10.67 -12.79
C LYS A 209 18.13 9.99 -11.43
N THR A 210 18.84 10.51 -10.44
CA THR A 210 18.81 9.99 -9.07
C THR A 210 17.85 10.80 -8.21
N VAL A 211 17.02 10.12 -7.42
CA VAL A 211 16.10 10.73 -6.47
C VAL A 211 16.34 10.14 -5.10
N LEU A 212 16.67 10.99 -4.14
CA LEU A 212 16.77 10.64 -2.73
C LEU A 212 15.58 11.28 -2.02
N LEU A 213 14.75 10.45 -1.38
CA LEU A 213 13.59 10.90 -0.62
C LEU A 213 13.86 10.66 0.87
N SER A 214 14.07 11.74 1.62
CA SER A 214 14.08 11.71 3.10
C SER A 214 12.65 11.68 3.60
N GLY A 215 12.32 10.64 4.36
CA GLY A 215 10.96 10.29 4.80
C GLY A 215 10.54 8.90 4.36
N THR A 216 9.22 8.63 4.39
CA THR A 216 8.63 7.33 4.04
C THR A 216 7.69 7.42 2.84
N GLU A 217 7.30 6.29 2.26
CA GLU A 217 6.25 6.28 1.22
C GLU A 217 4.90 6.77 1.77
N LYS A 218 4.64 6.65 3.09
CA LYS A 218 3.45 7.26 3.71
C LYS A 218 3.48 8.78 3.60
N ASP A 219 4.64 9.39 3.77
CA ASP A 219 4.81 10.83 3.61
C ASP A 219 4.55 11.27 2.16
N LEU A 220 5.00 10.45 1.21
CA LEU A 220 4.71 10.65 -0.21
C LEU A 220 3.21 10.49 -0.51
N LEU A 221 2.53 9.53 0.13
CA LEU A 221 1.07 9.37 0.06
C LEU A 221 0.32 10.57 0.65
N ALA A 222 0.78 11.14 1.76
CA ALA A 222 0.21 12.38 2.29
C ALA A 222 0.34 13.53 1.28
N HIS A 223 1.53 13.71 0.70
CA HIS A 223 1.72 14.70 -0.36
C HIS A 223 0.76 14.46 -1.53
N PHE A 224 0.61 13.20 -1.96
CA PHE A 224 -0.31 12.82 -3.02
C PHE A 224 -1.76 13.23 -2.70
N PHE A 225 -2.25 12.96 -1.50
CA PHE A 225 -3.60 13.38 -1.10
C PHE A 225 -3.77 14.89 -1.04
N GLU A 226 -2.78 15.62 -0.52
CA GLU A 226 -2.84 17.08 -0.39
C GLU A 226 -2.76 17.81 -1.73
N ASN A 227 -2.14 17.19 -2.74
CA ASN A 227 -1.87 17.79 -4.05
C ASN A 227 -2.73 17.18 -5.17
N LYS A 228 -4.01 16.90 -4.88
CA LYS A 228 -4.99 16.39 -5.86
C LYS A 228 -4.51 15.15 -6.61
N ARG A 229 -3.87 14.24 -5.87
CA ARG A 229 -3.35 12.97 -6.38
C ARG A 229 -2.21 13.14 -7.39
N GLU A 230 -1.35 14.12 -7.16
CA GLU A 230 -0.12 14.29 -7.93
C GLU A 230 1.10 14.18 -7.00
N PHE A 231 2.19 13.66 -7.56
CA PHE A 231 3.49 13.63 -6.89
C PHE A 231 4.22 14.97 -7.04
N PRO A 232 5.28 15.24 -6.24
CA PRO A 232 5.98 16.52 -6.29
C PRO A 232 6.45 16.90 -7.71
N ASP A 233 5.94 18.00 -8.25
CA ASP A 233 6.20 18.46 -9.63
C ASP A 233 7.68 18.66 -9.94
N ILE A 234 8.47 19.01 -8.92
CA ILE A 234 9.93 19.19 -9.04
C ILE A 234 10.61 17.94 -9.62
N LEU A 235 10.07 16.74 -9.37
CA LEU A 235 10.62 15.49 -9.90
C LEU A 235 10.46 15.36 -11.42
N ASN A 236 9.69 16.22 -12.07
CA ASN A 236 9.58 16.29 -13.52
C ASN A 236 10.65 17.17 -14.18
N ASP A 237 11.48 17.87 -13.40
CA ASP A 237 12.51 18.75 -13.96
C ASP A 237 13.53 17.94 -14.80
N GLU A 238 13.74 18.36 -16.05
CA GLU A 238 14.66 17.73 -17.00
C GLU A 238 16.05 18.36 -17.01
N THR A 239 16.23 19.48 -16.33
CA THR A 239 17.49 20.23 -16.28
C THR A 239 18.46 19.71 -15.21
N VAL A 240 17.97 18.90 -14.27
CA VAL A 240 18.76 18.35 -13.18
C VAL A 240 18.80 16.82 -13.21
N ASN A 241 19.96 16.27 -12.86
CA ASN A 241 20.21 14.83 -12.82
C ASN A 241 20.04 14.22 -11.41
N GLY A 242 19.79 15.05 -10.40
CA GLY A 242 19.70 14.63 -9.01
C GLY A 242 18.66 15.43 -8.24
N PHE A 243 17.84 14.75 -7.45
CA PHE A 243 16.86 15.34 -6.54
C PHE A 243 17.11 14.82 -5.13
N TYR A 244 17.08 15.72 -4.16
CA TYR A 244 16.98 15.37 -2.74
C TYR A 244 15.73 16.07 -2.20
N LEU A 245 14.71 15.29 -1.85
CA LEU A 245 13.46 15.80 -1.31
C LEU A 245 13.31 15.38 0.14
N VAL A 246 13.06 16.37 1.00
CA VAL A 246 12.76 16.15 2.42
C VAL A 246 11.25 16.23 2.59
N ILE A 247 10.63 15.08 2.84
CA ILE A 247 9.19 14.94 3.04
C ILE A 247 8.86 14.34 4.40
N ASP A 248 9.84 14.24 5.30
CA ASP A 248 9.67 13.69 6.64
C ASP A 248 8.45 14.27 7.37
N ASN A 249 7.76 13.38 8.09
CA ASN A 249 6.64 13.71 8.98
C ASN A 249 5.36 14.24 8.29
N LYS A 250 5.32 14.34 6.96
CA LYS A 250 4.11 14.75 6.20
C LYS A 250 2.90 13.88 6.48
N TRP A 251 3.10 12.57 6.67
CA TRP A 251 2.00 11.66 7.02
C TRP A 251 1.35 12.01 8.36
N ASN A 252 2.16 12.30 9.37
CA ASN A 252 1.66 12.65 10.70
C ASN A 252 0.95 14.02 10.70
N GLU A 253 1.47 14.99 9.94
CA GLU A 253 0.81 16.28 9.71
C GLU A 253 -0.57 16.06 9.05
N PHE A 254 -0.62 15.27 7.98
CA PHE A 254 -1.83 14.95 7.24
C PHE A 254 -2.90 14.28 8.12
N ILE A 255 -2.54 13.22 8.85
CA ILE A 255 -3.47 12.50 9.73
C ILE A 255 -3.96 13.39 10.87
N SER A 256 -3.09 14.23 11.44
CA SER A 256 -3.48 15.17 12.50
C SER A 256 -4.53 16.17 11.99
N LYS A 257 -4.34 16.69 10.78
CA LYS A 257 -5.30 17.58 10.12
C LYS A 257 -6.62 16.86 9.79
N LYS A 258 -6.57 15.68 9.18
CA LYS A 258 -7.76 14.85 8.86
C LYS A 258 -8.57 14.54 10.12
N ARG A 259 -7.91 14.14 11.22
CA ARG A 259 -8.57 13.90 12.51
C ARG A 259 -9.24 15.14 13.08
N PHE A 260 -8.57 16.30 12.99
CA PHE A 260 -9.13 17.58 13.44
C PHE A 260 -10.38 17.96 12.63
N GLU A 261 -10.33 17.80 11.31
CA GLU A 261 -11.46 18.07 10.41
C GLU A 261 -12.64 17.13 10.69
N ASN A 262 -12.39 15.82 10.79
CA ASN A 262 -13.40 14.83 11.13
C ASN A 262 -14.06 15.10 12.48
N LYS A 263 -13.27 15.49 13.50
CA LYS A 263 -13.80 15.87 14.82
C LYS A 263 -14.72 17.09 14.71
N LYS A 264 -14.28 18.14 14.00
CA LYS A 264 -15.09 19.36 13.79
C LYS A 264 -16.39 19.07 13.05
N GLU A 265 -16.38 18.16 12.09
CA GLU A 265 -17.57 17.76 11.34
C GLU A 265 -18.53 16.91 12.20
N ALA A 266 -17.99 15.95 12.96
CA ALA A 266 -18.78 15.17 13.93
C ALA A 266 -19.41 16.07 15.01
N ASP A 267 -18.66 17.05 15.55
CA ASP A 267 -19.18 18.01 16.52
C ASP A 267 -20.32 18.83 15.91
N LYS A 268 -20.20 19.30 14.65
CA LYS A 268 -21.29 20.01 13.95
C LYS A 268 -22.54 19.15 13.78
N ILE A 269 -22.38 17.86 13.46
CA ILE A 269 -23.50 16.92 13.33
C ILE A 269 -24.14 16.69 14.70
N SER A 270 -23.35 16.53 15.77
CA SER A 270 -23.87 16.40 17.14
C SER A 270 -24.69 17.63 17.54
N TYR A 271 -24.16 18.85 17.34
CA TYR A 271 -24.89 20.09 17.65
C TYR A 271 -26.16 20.24 16.81
N PHE A 272 -26.15 19.80 15.55
CA PHE A 272 -27.35 19.78 14.72
C PHE A 272 -28.40 18.79 15.26
N VAL A 273 -27.99 17.58 15.64
CA VAL A 273 -28.88 16.57 16.22
C VAL A 273 -29.42 17.05 17.58
N ASP A 274 -28.58 17.59 18.45
CA ASP A 274 -29.00 18.13 19.76
C ASP A 274 -29.99 19.29 19.58
N GLY A 275 -29.70 20.23 18.68
CA GLY A 275 -30.60 21.33 18.36
C GLY A 275 -31.91 20.87 17.70
N PHE A 276 -31.89 19.79 16.91
CA PHE A 276 -33.10 19.19 16.34
C PHE A 276 -33.95 18.50 17.42
N VAL A 277 -33.33 17.77 18.34
CA VAL A 277 -34.01 17.14 19.50
C VAL A 277 -34.66 18.22 20.37
N GLU A 278 -33.94 19.31 20.65
CA GLU A 278 -34.46 20.42 21.46
C GLU A 278 -35.63 21.16 20.80
N ASN A 279 -35.57 21.40 19.48
CA ASN A 279 -36.57 22.22 18.79
C ASN A 279 -37.77 21.43 18.24
N GLU A 280 -37.61 20.15 17.87
CA GLU A 280 -38.67 19.40 17.18
C GLU A 280 -39.28 18.28 18.05
N LEU A 281 -38.53 17.67 18.98
CA LEU A 281 -39.05 16.59 19.82
C LEU A 281 -39.59 17.07 21.17
N LEU A 282 -39.01 18.13 21.76
CA LEU A 282 -39.51 18.70 23.01
C LEU A 282 -40.74 19.60 22.80
N ILE A 283 -40.80 20.34 21.69
CA ILE A 283 -41.94 21.25 21.41
C ILE A 283 -43.20 20.44 21.03
N ASN A 284 -43.06 19.33 20.31
CA ASN A 284 -44.19 18.46 19.93
C ASN A 284 -44.77 17.63 21.08
N ASN A 285 -44.04 17.47 22.20
CA ASN A 285 -44.55 16.78 23.40
C ASN A 285 -45.32 17.69 24.38
N ILE A 286 -45.37 19.01 24.14
CA ILE A 286 -46.16 19.95 24.95
C ILE A 286 -47.57 20.16 24.35
N GLY A 287 -47.82 19.67 23.12
CA GLY A 287 -49.10 19.81 22.41
C GLY A 287 -50.14 18.72 22.66
N GLN A 288 -49.81 17.63 23.37
CA GLN A 288 -50.77 16.55 23.69
C GLN A 288 -50.68 16.14 25.16
N SER A 289 -51.23 16.95 26.05
CA SER A 289 -51.69 16.47 27.38
C SER A 289 -52.61 17.50 28.04
N GLY A 290 -53.76 17.72 27.40
CA GLY A 290 -54.95 18.16 28.12
C GLY A 290 -55.76 16.94 28.57
N ILE A 291 -55.89 16.78 29.89
CA ILE A 291 -56.96 16.09 30.66
C ILE A 291 -56.58 14.77 31.37
N ALA A 292 -56.79 14.82 32.70
CA ALA A 292 -57.10 13.78 33.70
C ALA A 292 -55.97 13.14 34.56
N ALA A 293 -55.83 13.73 35.75
CA ALA A 293 -55.58 13.18 37.09
C ALA A 293 -55.39 11.65 37.29
N GLU A 294 -54.37 11.27 38.08
CA GLU A 294 -54.57 10.80 39.47
C GLU A 294 -53.24 10.67 40.25
N LYS A 295 -53.28 11.10 41.52
CA LYS A 295 -52.19 11.03 42.50
C LYS A 295 -51.88 9.58 42.88
N LYS A 296 -50.60 9.17 42.88
CA LYS A 296 -50.10 8.14 43.80
C LYS A 296 -48.76 8.53 44.44
N ASN A 297 -48.82 8.64 45.76
CA ASN A 297 -47.71 8.80 46.71
C ASN A 297 -46.61 7.75 46.49
N ILE A 298 -45.36 8.18 46.61
CA ILE A 298 -44.23 7.31 46.96
C ILE A 298 -43.55 7.94 48.19
N PRO A 299 -43.45 7.24 49.33
CA PRO A 299 -42.78 7.77 50.51
C PRO A 299 -41.27 7.64 50.39
N HIS A 300 -40.58 8.68 50.86
CA HIS A 300 -39.15 8.69 51.13
C HIS A 300 -38.75 7.58 52.10
N LEU A 301 -37.63 6.92 51.81
CA LEU A 301 -36.79 6.30 52.82
C LEU A 301 -35.37 6.84 52.66
N VAL A 302 -34.85 7.23 53.82
CA VAL A 302 -33.60 7.93 54.14
C VAL A 302 -32.38 7.08 53.83
#